data_AF-A0A6I6NLP1-F1
#
_entry.id   AF-A0A6I6NLP1-F1
#
_cell.length_a   1.000
_cell.length_b   1.000
_cell.length_c   1.000
_cell.angle_alpha   90.00
_cell.angle_beta   90.00
_cell.angle_gamma   90.00
#
_symmetry.space_group_name_H-M   'P 1'
#
loop_
_entity.id
_entity.type
_entity.pdbx_description
1 polymer ?
#
loop_
_entity_poly.entity_id
_entity_poly.type
_entity_poly.pdbx_seq_one_letter_code
_entity_poly.pdbx_strand_id
1 'polypeptide(L)'
;MARSQTETESLARLVADALAGGTMAPAELVVALRRTFDLEGVARLRRADAGCETQAAAGLTPPENPEDAPFSTMPADGRCLALA
;
A
#
# COMPACT_ATOMS: atom_id res chain seq x y z
N MET A 1 -9.54 -3.25 -23.16
CA MET A 1 -9.41 -2.72 -21.78
C MET A 1 -9.23 -3.90 -20.83
N ALA A 2 -8.05 -4.53 -20.76
CA ALA A 2 -7.83 -5.72 -19.91
C ALA A 2 -6.39 -5.86 -19.39
N ARG A 3 -5.45 -5.02 -19.86
CA ARG A 3 -4.03 -5.11 -19.48
C ARG A 3 -3.77 -4.54 -18.08
N SER A 4 -4.48 -3.47 -17.71
CA SER A 4 -4.29 -2.77 -16.44
C SER A 4 -4.65 -3.62 -15.21
N GLN A 5 -5.68 -4.47 -15.27
CA GLN A 5 -6.07 -5.27 -14.09
C GLN A 5 -5.03 -6.34 -13.73
N THR A 6 -4.42 -6.99 -14.72
CA THR A 6 -3.43 -8.07 -14.46
C THR A 6 -2.11 -7.52 -13.93
N GLU A 7 -1.66 -6.38 -14.45
CA GLU A 7 -0.48 -5.68 -13.90
C GLU A 7 -0.75 -5.22 -12.46
N THR A 8 -1.96 -4.71 -12.20
CA THR A 8 -2.38 -4.29 -10.86
C THR A 8 -2.40 -5.43 -9.85
N GLU A 9 -2.96 -6.58 -10.23
CA GLU A 9 -3.00 -7.76 -9.35
C GLU A 9 -1.60 -8.31 -9.06
N SER A 10 -0.71 -8.26 -10.06
CA SER A 10 0.69 -8.67 -9.92
C SER A 10 1.43 -7.76 -8.93
N LEU A 11 1.19 -6.44 -9.01
CA LEU A 11 1.76 -5.43 -8.11
C LEU A 11 1.27 -5.61 -6.67
N ALA A 12 -0.05 -5.80 -6.50
CA ALA A 12 -0.66 -6.06 -5.20
C ALA A 12 -0.12 -7.33 -4.54
N ARG A 13 0.10 -8.41 -5.32
CA ARG A 13 0.73 -9.64 -4.83
C ARG A 13 2.19 -9.44 -4.45
N LEU A 14 2.97 -8.72 -5.24
CA LEU A 14 4.38 -8.46 -4.96
C LEU A 14 4.57 -7.63 -3.69
N VAL A 15 3.70 -6.64 -3.49
CA VAL A 15 3.61 -5.84 -2.26
C VAL A 15 3.22 -6.72 -1.06
N ALA A 16 2.21 -7.58 -1.22
CA ALA A 16 1.78 -8.50 -0.17
C ALA A 16 2.88 -9.51 0.22
N ASP A 17 3.62 -10.03 -0.75
CA ASP A 17 4.74 -10.95 -0.52
C ASP A 17 5.91 -10.26 0.19
N ALA A 18 6.25 -9.03 -0.22
CA ALA A 18 7.26 -8.20 0.44
C ALA A 18 6.87 -7.86 1.90
N LEU A 19 5.58 -7.65 2.17
CA LEU A 19 5.06 -7.44 3.53
C LEU A 19 5.09 -8.72 4.37
N ALA A 20 4.77 -9.87 3.77
CA ALA A 20 4.70 -11.15 4.47
C ALA A 20 6.09 -11.71 4.78
N GLY A 21 7.08 -11.49 3.91
CA GLY A 21 8.46 -11.95 4.07
C GLY A 21 9.40 -10.98 4.79
N GLY A 22 8.98 -9.73 5.04
CA GLY A 22 9.86 -8.66 5.50
C GLY A 22 10.09 -8.60 7.01
N THR A 23 11.36 -8.65 7.43
CA THR A 23 11.87 -8.14 8.72
C THR A 23 11.99 -6.60 8.76
N MET A 24 11.63 -5.93 7.67
CA MET A 24 11.78 -4.49 7.48
C MET A 24 10.71 -3.71 8.24
N ALA A 25 11.08 -2.54 8.77
CA ALA A 25 10.11 -1.68 9.43
C ALA A 25 9.06 -1.16 8.43
N PRO A 26 7.79 -1.00 8.84
CA PRO A 26 6.71 -0.53 7.95
C PRO A 26 7.01 0.77 7.20
N ALA A 27 7.74 1.69 7.85
CA ALA A 27 8.16 2.96 7.28
C ALA A 27 9.18 2.80 6.14
N GLU A 28 10.15 1.88 6.29
CA GLU A 28 11.13 1.62 5.24
C GLU A 28 10.48 0.95 4.03
N LEU A 29 9.51 0.06 4.28
CA LEU A 29 8.77 -0.62 3.23
C LEU A 29 7.95 0.35 2.38
N VAL A 30 7.20 1.28 2.98
CA VAL A 30 6.43 2.27 2.19
C VAL A 30 7.34 3.22 1.40
N VAL A 31 8.52 3.57 1.92
CA VAL A 31 9.52 4.37 1.21
C VAL A 31 10.12 3.60 0.04
N ALA A 32 10.46 2.32 0.24
CA ALA A 32 10.97 1.46 -0.80
C ALA A 32 9.93 1.28 -1.92
N LEU A 33 8.69 0.95 -1.56
CA LEU A 33 7.59 0.82 -2.53
C LEU A 33 7.37 2.10 -3.33
N ARG A 34 7.30 3.25 -2.66
CA ARG A 34 7.16 4.54 -3.35
C ARG A 34 8.27 4.74 -4.38
N ARG A 35 9.53 4.46 -4.04
CA ARG A 35 10.67 4.63 -4.94
C ARG A 35 10.71 3.60 -6.07
N THR A 36 10.37 2.34 -5.78
CA THR A 36 10.39 1.25 -6.76
C THR A 36 9.34 1.46 -7.85
N PHE A 37 8.18 2.01 -7.47
CA PHE A 37 7.05 2.21 -8.39
C PHE A 37 6.86 3.68 -8.79
N ASP A 38 7.77 4.56 -8.39
CA ASP A 38 7.74 6.02 -8.64
C ASP A 38 6.38 6.67 -8.32
N LEU A 39 5.85 6.34 -7.15
CA LEU A 39 4.52 6.77 -6.70
C LEU A 39 4.57 8.14 -6.02
N GLU A 40 3.47 8.89 -6.12
CA GLU A 40 3.32 10.19 -5.46
C GLU A 40 3.15 10.02 -3.94
N GLY A 41 2.45 8.95 -3.54
CA GLY A 41 2.16 8.64 -2.15
C GLY A 41 1.93 7.15 -1.91
N VAL A 42 2.42 6.64 -0.78
CA VAL A 42 2.15 5.28 -0.32
C VAL A 42 1.83 5.33 1.15
N ALA A 43 0.69 4.77 1.54
CA ALA A 43 0.27 4.66 2.92
C ALA A 43 -0.01 3.20 3.28
N ARG A 44 0.47 2.77 4.44
CA ARG A 44 0.06 1.54 5.09
C ARG A 44 -0.92 1.90 6.19
N LEU A 45 -2.15 1.49 5.99
CA LEU A 45 -3.29 1.75 6.84
C LEU A 45 -3.66 0.48 7.61
N ARG A 46 -4.29 0.61 8.76
CA ARG A 46 -4.92 -0.49 9.49
C ARG A 46 -6.39 -0.13 9.68
N ARG A 47 -7.29 -1.06 9.37
CA ARG A 47 -8.70 -0.86 9.72
C ARG A 47 -8.87 -0.89 11.24
N ALA A 48 -9.48 0.17 11.77
CA ALA A 48 -9.91 0.33 13.15
C ALA A 48 -11.42 0.62 13.18
N ASP A 49 -12.05 0.51 14.36
CA ASP A 49 -13.50 0.69 14.50
C ASP A 49 -14.02 2.06 14.01
N ALA A 50 -13.18 3.09 14.03
CA ALA A 50 -13.51 4.45 13.62
C ALA A 50 -12.99 4.85 12.23
N GLY A 51 -12.42 3.92 11.44
CA GLY A 51 -11.88 4.21 10.11
C GLY A 51 -10.52 3.56 9.85
N CYS A 52 -9.65 4.25 9.12
CA CYS A 52 -8.30 3.79 8.83
C CYS A 52 -7.28 4.52 9.70
N GLU A 53 -6.44 3.75 10.41
CA GLU A 53 -5.29 4.27 11.16
C GLU A 53 -4.04 4.19 10.28
N THR A 54 -3.34 5.30 10.08
CA THR A 54 -2.08 5.32 9.32
C THR A 54 -0.96 4.74 10.16
N GLN A 55 -0.43 3.59 9.74
CA GLN A 55 0.72 2.95 10.38
C GLN A 55 2.06 3.43 9.81
N ALA A 56 2.09 3.74 8.51
CA ALA A 56 3.25 4.30 7.85
C ALA A 56 2.81 5.04 6.59
N ALA A 57 3.52 6.10 6.23
CA ALA A 57 3.26 6.86 5.01
C ALA A 57 4.58 7.35 4.40
N ALA A 58 4.63 7.42 3.07
CA ALA A 58 5.72 7.97 2.30
C ALA A 58 5.17 8.76 1.12
N GLY A 59 5.82 9.86 0.76
CA GLY A 59 5.39 10.73 -0.35
C GLY A 59 4.89 12.09 0.13
N LEU A 60 4.51 12.93 -0.84
CA LEU A 60 4.04 14.29 -0.58
C LEU A 60 2.57 14.31 -0.16
N THR A 61 1.78 13.43 -0.77
CA THR A 61 0.33 13.32 -0.56
C THR A 61 -0.06 11.85 -0.37
N PRO A 62 0.35 11.23 0.76
CA PRO A 62 -0.04 9.85 1.05
C PRO A 62 -1.56 9.77 1.27
N PRO A 63 -2.23 8.73 0.74
CA PRO A 63 -3.68 8.55 0.90
C PRO A 63 -4.06 8.26 2.35
N GLU A 64 -5.12 8.91 2.84
CA GLU A 64 -5.63 8.75 4.20
C GLU A 64 -6.54 7.53 4.34
N ASN A 65 -7.28 7.20 3.26
CA ASN A 65 -8.11 6.01 3.16
C ASN A 65 -7.73 5.18 1.92
N PRO A 66 -7.98 3.85 1.94
CA PRO A 66 -7.72 3.01 0.78
C PRO A 66 -8.60 3.32 -0.42
N GLU A 67 -9.76 3.96 -0.22
CA GLU A 67 -10.62 4.46 -1.30
C GLU A 67 -10.11 5.75 -1.97
N ASP A 68 -9.22 6.52 -1.31
CA ASP A 68 -8.64 7.74 -1.86
C ASP A 68 -7.50 7.45 -2.84
N ALA A 69 -6.99 6.21 -2.83
CA ALA A 69 -5.89 5.77 -3.66
C ALA A 69 -6.39 5.07 -4.94
N PRO A 70 -5.77 5.32 -6.10
CA PRO A 70 -6.04 4.56 -7.32
C PRO A 70 -5.79 3.06 -7.14
N PHE A 71 -4.91 2.68 -6.20
CA PHE A 71 -4.63 1.30 -5.87
C PHE A 71 -4.66 1.06 -4.37
N SER A 72 -5.45 0.08 -3.95
CA SER A 72 -5.41 -0.42 -2.58
C SER A 72 -5.43 -1.94 -2.52
N THR A 73 -4.66 -2.50 -1.59
CA THR A 73 -4.60 -3.95 -1.33
C THR A 73 -4.76 -4.21 0.15
N MET A 74 -5.60 -5.18 0.50
CA MET A 74 -5.84 -5.59 1.88
C MET A 74 -5.26 -6.98 2.10
N PRO A 75 -3.99 -7.11 2.56
CA PRO A 75 -3.49 -8.39 3.05
C PRO A 75 -4.40 -8.96 4.15
N ALA A 76 -4.44 -10.29 4.23
CA ALA A 76 -5.35 -11.04 5.12
C ALA A 76 -5.25 -10.68 6.61
N ASP A 77 -4.18 -9.99 7.02
CA ASP A 77 -3.94 -9.50 8.38
C ASP A 77 -4.76 -8.25 8.79
N GLY A 78 -5.75 -7.83 8.00
CA GLY A 78 -6.59 -6.66 8.30
C GLY A 78 -5.85 -5.31 8.16
N ARG A 79 -4.68 -5.34 7.52
CA ARG A 79 -3.91 -4.15 7.12
C ARG A 79 -4.25 -3.83 5.67
N CYS A 80 -4.20 -2.56 5.32
CA CYS A 80 -4.43 -2.09 3.96
C CYS A 80 -3.22 -1.29 3.49
N LEU A 81 -2.88 -1.40 2.22
CA LEU A 81 -1.82 -0.62 1.62
C LEU A 81 -2.43 0.15 0.45
N ALA A 82 -2.32 1.47 0.51
CA ALA A 82 -2.91 2.42 -0.40
C ALA A 82 -1.77 3.13 -1.15
N LEU A 83 -1.82 3.13 -2.47
CA LEU A 83 -0.77 3.62 -3.37
C LEU A 83 -1.40 4.66 -4.33
N ALA A 84 -0.85 5.87 -4.30
CA ALA A 84 -1.24 7.05 -5.06
C ALA A 84 -0.19 7.43 -6.10
#